data_AF-A0A1I2HWD0-F1
#
_entry.id   AF-A0A1I2HWD0-F1
#
_cell.length_a   1.000
_cell.length_b   1.000
_cell.length_c   1.000
_cell.angle_alpha   90.00
_cell.angle_beta   90.00
_cell.angle_gamma   90.00
#
_symmetry.space_group_name_H-M   'P 1'
#
loop_
_entity.id
_entity.type
_entity.pdbx_description
1 polymer ?
#
loop_
_entity_poly.entity_id
_entity_poly.type
_entity_poly.pdbx_seq_one_letter_code
_entity_poly.pdbx_strand_id
1 'polypeptide(L)'
;MNRTNLSPQLWIGCLAITVSVSLFTQAGIGVGLEYSLLSGIALLVWIRRAKSEPIPPRVVVYYLINIVSLLGLSTVRYAAHYGEFVQAQYPTLFQAHMANTYSHWFLIQVCLPVCLLLVGGYLLIKQPATGLFFALWGFLFCGLEALIQVGVELTQLTRYPHSYFLGVFIGIGQFLLSAWGLLTLAKSTPTSAVAQPIESMTTRRINLWSGLFVSFGAVYAITLYIQAGPLPVGVIIGSMMGGLIGWRKTTAHNSADPHKVAPLYLLLLALFYGHVGEEVLTHFNRSIAAISHHPWSDAEFEYLITLIGPLVWVFAGYSLWKRQAFGNFILWFMIVGMIVGEPTHLLVFPVVRMVQEGVPYTYFSGMYTALFPMIPAILALGLILNDHKKTKQHPTSALS
;
A
#
# COMPACT_ATOMS: atom_id res chain seq x y z
N MET A 1 -1.30 -36.25 -15.65
CA MET A 1 -0.80 -35.11 -14.84
C MET A 1 -0.37 -33.99 -15.78
N ASN A 2 -1.12 -32.88 -15.85
CA ASN A 2 -0.74 -31.73 -16.66
C ASN A 2 0.50 -31.06 -16.04
N ARG A 3 1.63 -31.07 -16.75
CA ARG A 3 2.92 -30.49 -16.31
C ARG A 3 2.89 -28.96 -16.12
N THR A 4 1.77 -28.29 -16.35
CA THR A 4 1.66 -26.82 -16.35
C THR A 4 1.46 -26.19 -14.96
N ASN A 5 1.14 -26.96 -13.91
CA ASN A 5 0.82 -26.40 -12.58
C ASN A 5 1.98 -26.41 -11.56
N LEU A 6 3.11 -27.04 -11.88
CA LEU A 6 4.25 -27.17 -10.95
C LEU A 6 4.98 -25.83 -10.71
N SER A 7 5.05 -24.97 -11.74
CA SER A 7 5.82 -23.73 -11.65
C SER A 7 5.29 -22.76 -10.57
N PRO A 8 3.99 -22.40 -10.54
CA PRO A 8 3.47 -21.50 -9.49
C PRO A 8 3.60 -22.05 -8.07
N GLN A 9 3.50 -23.38 -7.90
CA GLN A 9 3.61 -24.03 -6.59
C GLN A 9 5.04 -23.96 -6.06
N LEU A 10 6.03 -24.23 -6.92
CA LEU A 10 7.44 -24.12 -6.55
C LEU A 10 7.81 -22.67 -6.23
N TRP A 11 7.33 -21.70 -7.03
CA TRP A 11 7.57 -20.28 -6.75
C TRP A 11 7.00 -19.83 -5.41
N ILE A 12 5.74 -20.14 -5.10
CA ILE A 12 5.13 -19.79 -3.81
C ILE A 12 5.83 -20.51 -2.65
N GLY A 13 6.13 -21.81 -2.80
CA GLY A 13 6.81 -22.58 -1.78
C GLY A 13 8.20 -22.01 -1.47
N CYS A 14 9.00 -21.74 -2.49
CA CYS A 14 10.32 -21.12 -2.34
C CYS A 14 10.21 -19.74 -1.70
N LEU A 15 9.31 -18.88 -2.16
CA LEU A 15 9.12 -17.54 -1.60
C LEU A 15 8.74 -17.60 -0.11
N ALA A 16 7.76 -18.44 0.25
CA ALA A 16 7.32 -18.61 1.63
C ALA A 16 8.45 -19.08 2.55
N ILE A 17 9.22 -20.08 2.10
CA ILE A 17 10.37 -20.60 2.86
C ILE A 17 11.45 -19.52 2.99
N THR A 18 11.84 -18.87 1.89
CA THR A 18 12.89 -17.84 1.90
C THR A 18 12.54 -16.68 2.82
N VAL A 19 11.31 -16.15 2.73
CA VAL A 19 10.86 -15.05 3.61
C VAL A 19 10.87 -15.50 5.06
N SER A 20 10.30 -16.67 5.36
CA SER A 20 10.22 -17.17 6.74
C SER A 20 11.58 -17.43 7.37
N VAL A 21 12.51 -18.05 6.64
CA VAL A 21 13.89 -18.30 7.11
C VAL A 21 14.65 -16.99 7.28
N SER A 22 14.49 -16.05 6.35
CA SER A 22 15.12 -14.73 6.46
C SER A 22 14.61 -13.99 7.69
N LEU A 23 13.30 -13.99 7.95
CA LEU A 23 12.72 -13.38 9.15
C LEU A 23 13.13 -14.10 10.44
N PHE A 24 13.22 -15.43 10.42
CA PHE A 24 13.71 -16.19 11.57
C PHE A 24 15.15 -15.82 11.94
N THR A 25 16.02 -15.68 10.93
CA THR A 25 17.44 -15.36 11.13
C THR A 25 17.68 -13.89 11.47
N GLN A 26 16.94 -12.97 10.87
CA GLN A 26 17.14 -11.52 11.04
C GLN A 26 16.31 -10.94 12.19
N ALA A 27 15.05 -11.36 12.34
CA ALA A 27 14.11 -10.77 13.30
C ALA A 27 13.97 -11.61 14.57
N GLY A 28 13.97 -12.93 14.44
CA GLY A 28 13.86 -13.87 15.55
C GLY A 28 12.71 -14.86 15.39
N ILE A 29 12.57 -15.73 16.39
CA ILE A 29 11.63 -16.85 16.35
C ILE A 29 10.16 -16.39 16.28
N GLY A 30 9.80 -15.28 16.94
CA GLY A 30 8.42 -14.80 16.95
C GLY A 30 7.91 -14.47 15.56
N VAL A 31 8.60 -13.55 14.88
CA VAL A 31 8.24 -13.12 13.52
C VAL A 31 8.41 -14.26 12.51
N GLY A 32 9.49 -15.03 12.63
CA GLY A 32 9.73 -16.17 11.73
C GLY A 32 8.63 -17.24 11.83
N LEU A 33 8.17 -17.58 13.04
CA LEU A 33 7.08 -18.54 13.26
C LEU A 33 5.75 -18.03 12.73
N GLU A 34 5.44 -16.76 12.95
CA GLU A 34 4.23 -16.12 12.41
C GLU A 34 4.14 -16.29 10.88
N TYR A 35 5.18 -15.84 10.15
CA TYR A 35 5.20 -15.96 8.69
C TYR A 35 5.20 -17.40 8.21
N SER A 36 5.92 -18.29 8.89
CA SER A 36 5.97 -19.73 8.58
C SER A 36 4.59 -20.37 8.70
N LEU A 37 3.91 -20.14 9.83
CA LEU A 37 2.64 -20.75 10.15
C LEU A 37 1.55 -20.28 9.18
N LEU A 38 1.45 -18.96 8.98
CA LEU A 38 0.46 -18.36 8.08
C LEU A 38 0.67 -18.82 6.63
N SER A 39 1.94 -18.85 6.16
CA SER A 39 2.27 -19.32 4.82
C SER A 39 2.00 -20.81 4.66
N GLY A 40 2.31 -21.64 5.66
CA GLY A 40 2.02 -23.07 5.67
C GLY A 40 0.52 -23.36 5.58
N ILE A 41 -0.29 -22.68 6.41
CA ILE A 41 -1.76 -22.83 6.38
C ILE A 41 -2.31 -22.38 5.02
N ALA A 42 -1.91 -21.20 4.53
CA ALA A 42 -2.36 -20.68 3.24
C ALA A 42 -1.98 -21.61 2.08
N LEU A 43 -0.76 -22.15 2.08
CA LEU A 43 -0.25 -23.09 1.08
C LEU A 43 -1.04 -24.40 1.09
N LEU A 44 -1.30 -24.98 2.27
CA LEU A 44 -2.06 -26.21 2.40
C LEU A 44 -3.51 -26.05 1.91
N VAL A 45 -4.17 -24.96 2.29
CA VAL A 45 -5.54 -24.66 1.83
C VAL A 45 -5.55 -24.39 0.32
N TRP A 46 -4.58 -23.63 -0.17
CA TRP A 46 -4.44 -23.32 -1.59
C TRP A 46 -4.22 -24.58 -2.43
N ILE A 47 -3.27 -25.46 -2.08
CA ILE A 47 -3.03 -26.72 -2.80
C ILE A 47 -4.29 -27.58 -2.86
N ARG A 48 -5.06 -27.65 -1.76
CA ARG A 48 -6.32 -28.40 -1.69
C ARG A 48 -7.43 -27.78 -2.56
N ARG A 49 -7.44 -26.45 -2.70
CA ARG A 49 -8.49 -25.69 -3.39
C ARG A 49 -8.09 -25.11 -4.74
N ALA A 50 -6.86 -25.33 -5.23
CA ALA A 50 -6.32 -24.72 -6.45
C ALA A 50 -7.05 -25.10 -7.76
N LYS A 51 -8.18 -25.81 -7.66
CA LYS A 51 -9.13 -25.94 -8.76
C LYS A 51 -9.72 -24.55 -9.07
N SER A 52 -9.82 -24.28 -10.36
CA SER A 52 -9.98 -22.99 -11.03
C SER A 52 -11.34 -22.32 -10.84
N GLU A 53 -11.83 -22.22 -9.60
CA GLU A 53 -13.01 -21.42 -9.32
C GLU A 53 -12.66 -19.93 -9.36
N PRO A 54 -13.44 -19.11 -10.11
CA PRO A 54 -13.23 -17.68 -10.14
C PRO A 54 -13.48 -17.09 -8.75
N ILE A 55 -12.58 -16.20 -8.30
CA ILE A 55 -12.69 -15.58 -6.98
C ILE A 55 -13.80 -14.51 -7.03
N PRO A 56 -14.79 -14.52 -6.10
CA PRO A 56 -15.86 -13.54 -6.12
C PRO A 56 -15.33 -12.10 -6.04
N PRO A 57 -15.84 -11.14 -6.86
CA PRO A 57 -15.38 -9.75 -6.85
C PRO A 57 -15.50 -9.04 -5.48
N ARG A 58 -16.41 -9.52 -4.62
CA ARG A 58 -16.56 -9.00 -3.24
C ARG A 58 -15.35 -9.31 -2.36
N VAL A 59 -14.59 -10.36 -2.65
CA VAL A 59 -13.37 -10.69 -1.89
C VAL A 59 -12.33 -9.58 -2.05
N VAL A 60 -12.19 -9.01 -3.26
CA VAL A 60 -11.28 -7.86 -3.50
C VAL A 60 -11.61 -6.69 -2.58
N VAL A 61 -12.90 -6.43 -2.33
CA VAL A 61 -13.33 -5.36 -1.41
C VAL A 61 -12.84 -5.61 0.01
N TYR A 62 -13.11 -6.79 0.57
CA TYR A 62 -12.68 -7.12 1.92
C TYR A 62 -11.16 -7.16 2.04
N TYR A 63 -10.49 -7.60 0.98
CA TYR A 63 -9.04 -7.66 0.93
C TYR A 63 -8.43 -6.25 1.00
N LEU A 64 -8.87 -5.32 0.15
CA LEU A 64 -8.36 -3.95 0.15
C LEU A 64 -8.65 -3.20 1.46
N ILE A 65 -9.85 -3.35 2.03
CA ILE A 65 -10.18 -2.72 3.32
C ILE A 65 -9.34 -3.32 4.47
N ASN A 66 -8.97 -4.61 4.41
CA ASN A 66 -8.06 -5.19 5.40
C ASN A 66 -6.69 -4.53 5.37
N ILE A 67 -6.13 -4.24 4.19
CA ILE A 67 -4.85 -3.54 4.08
C ILE A 67 -4.94 -2.13 4.70
N VAL A 68 -6.04 -1.40 4.42
CA VAL A 68 -6.29 -0.08 5.03
C VAL A 68 -6.41 -0.19 6.55
N SER A 69 -7.13 -1.19 7.05
CA SER A 69 -7.30 -1.41 8.49
C SER A 69 -5.98 -1.75 9.17
N LEU A 70 -5.15 -2.58 8.52
CA LEU A 70 -3.82 -2.93 9.00
C LEU A 70 -2.91 -1.70 9.07
N LEU A 71 -2.91 -0.83 8.06
CA LEU A 71 -2.16 0.44 8.11
C LEU A 71 -2.68 1.37 9.22
N GLY A 72 -4.00 1.41 9.44
CA GLY A 72 -4.60 2.16 10.54
C GLY A 72 -4.16 1.60 11.90
N LEU A 73 -4.15 0.28 12.04
CA LEU A 73 -3.67 -0.40 13.24
C LEU A 73 -2.18 -0.12 13.48
N SER A 74 -1.34 -0.21 12.44
CA SER A 74 0.08 0.13 12.51
C SER A 74 0.32 1.58 12.88
N THR A 75 -0.53 2.51 12.42
CA THR A 75 -0.45 3.92 12.81
C THR A 75 -0.70 4.10 14.32
N VAL A 76 -1.71 3.42 14.86
CA VAL A 76 -1.97 3.45 16.32
C VAL A 76 -0.85 2.80 17.11
N ARG A 77 -0.31 1.67 16.62
CA ARG A 77 0.83 0.99 17.22
C ARG A 77 2.08 1.86 17.26
N TYR A 78 2.35 2.61 16.19
CA TYR A 78 3.44 3.58 16.16
C TYR A 78 3.28 4.65 17.24
N ALA A 79 2.10 5.29 17.31
CA ALA A 79 1.80 6.31 18.31
C ALA A 79 1.90 5.78 19.76
N ALA A 80 1.74 4.47 19.95
CA ALA A 80 1.82 3.78 21.23
C ALA A 80 3.18 3.11 21.50
N HIS A 81 4.22 3.36 20.69
CA HIS A 81 5.54 2.74 20.84
C HIS A 81 5.49 1.20 20.91
N TYR A 82 4.58 0.59 20.13
CA TYR A 82 4.29 -0.84 20.21
C TYR A 82 5.51 -1.73 19.95
N GLY A 83 6.38 -1.36 19.00
CA GLY A 83 7.58 -2.14 18.70
C GLY A 83 8.50 -2.29 19.92
N GLU A 84 8.81 -1.17 20.58
CA GLU A 84 9.63 -1.14 21.79
C GLU A 84 8.97 -1.93 22.92
N PHE A 85 7.66 -1.75 23.10
CA PHE A 85 6.88 -2.47 24.10
C PHE A 85 6.94 -3.99 23.91
N VAL A 86 6.67 -4.49 22.70
CA VAL A 86 6.66 -5.94 22.43
C VAL A 86 8.06 -6.53 22.63
N GLN A 87 9.12 -5.82 22.22
CA GLN A 87 10.48 -6.27 22.46
C GLN A 87 10.81 -6.35 23.95
N ALA A 88 10.45 -5.34 24.73
CA ALA A 88 10.71 -5.31 26.17
C ALA A 88 9.95 -6.40 26.92
N GLN A 89 8.70 -6.66 26.53
CA GLN A 89 7.83 -7.63 27.21
C GLN A 89 8.08 -9.07 26.76
N TYR A 90 8.54 -9.29 25.53
CA TYR A 90 8.76 -10.62 24.94
C TYR A 90 10.14 -10.75 24.26
N PRO A 91 11.25 -10.50 24.98
CA PRO A 91 12.58 -10.44 24.38
C PRO A 91 13.03 -11.75 23.73
N THR A 92 12.55 -12.90 24.21
CA THR A 92 12.87 -14.22 23.66
C THR A 92 12.30 -14.46 22.25
N LEU A 93 11.36 -13.63 21.80
CA LEU A 93 10.81 -13.70 20.46
C LEU A 93 11.71 -13.06 19.40
N PHE A 94 12.69 -12.25 19.83
CA PHE A 94 13.57 -11.48 18.95
C PHE A 94 15.01 -12.00 19.00
N GLN A 95 15.77 -11.73 17.95
CA GLN A 95 17.21 -11.98 17.98
C GLN A 95 17.89 -11.07 19.01
N ALA A 96 18.85 -11.61 19.77
CA ALA A 96 19.54 -10.86 20.83
C ALA A 96 20.29 -9.61 20.31
N HIS A 97 20.72 -9.63 19.04
CA HIS A 97 21.43 -8.51 18.40
C HIS A 97 20.49 -7.53 17.67
N MET A 98 19.20 -7.85 17.57
CA MET A 98 18.23 -6.98 16.93
C MET A 98 17.77 -5.93 17.96
N ALA A 99 18.21 -4.69 17.81
CA ALA A 99 17.51 -3.57 18.44
C ALA A 99 16.22 -3.34 17.63
N ASN A 100 15.04 -3.46 18.25
CA ASN A 100 13.77 -3.18 17.58
C ASN A 100 13.56 -1.67 17.47
N THR A 101 14.43 -1.01 16.69
CA THR A 101 14.23 0.37 16.31
C THR A 101 12.95 0.47 15.47
N TYR A 102 12.38 1.68 15.40
CA TYR A 102 11.24 1.94 14.53
C TYR A 102 11.47 1.42 13.11
N SER A 103 12.64 1.69 12.51
CA SER A 103 12.94 1.28 11.14
C SER A 103 12.84 -0.24 10.96
N HIS A 104 13.33 -1.03 11.91
CA HIS A 104 13.23 -2.49 11.85
C HIS A 104 11.77 -2.97 12.00
N TRP A 105 11.05 -2.43 12.99
CA TRP A 105 9.64 -2.72 13.17
C TRP A 105 8.83 -2.38 11.92
N PHE A 106 9.03 -1.18 11.37
CA PHE A 106 8.36 -0.69 10.17
C PHE A 106 8.64 -1.62 8.99
N LEU A 107 9.91 -1.92 8.70
CA LEU A 107 10.26 -2.76 7.55
C LEU A 107 9.65 -4.14 7.63
N ILE A 108 9.77 -4.78 8.78
CA ILE A 108 9.43 -6.18 8.97
C ILE A 108 7.93 -6.38 9.20
N GLN A 109 7.32 -5.56 10.05
CA GLN A 109 5.93 -5.75 10.48
C GLN A 109 4.93 -4.85 9.74
N VAL A 110 5.39 -3.85 8.97
CA VAL A 110 4.49 -2.94 8.23
C VAL A 110 4.76 -2.96 6.73
N CYS A 111 5.94 -2.51 6.30
CA CYS A 111 6.30 -2.36 4.90
C CYS A 111 6.26 -3.70 4.16
N LEU A 112 7.01 -4.71 4.61
CA LEU A 112 7.04 -6.03 3.97
C LEU A 112 5.65 -6.67 3.84
N PRO A 113 4.84 -6.83 4.91
CA PRO A 113 3.53 -7.45 4.80
C PRO A 113 2.58 -6.63 3.92
N VAL A 114 2.57 -5.30 4.02
CA VAL A 114 1.72 -4.46 3.15
C VAL A 114 2.14 -4.58 1.68
N CYS A 115 3.43 -4.61 1.37
CA CYS A 115 3.92 -4.88 0.01
C CYS A 115 3.45 -6.24 -0.52
N LEU A 116 3.55 -7.30 0.31
CA LEU A 116 3.05 -8.63 -0.04
C LEU A 116 1.53 -8.64 -0.25
N LEU A 117 0.78 -7.91 0.58
CA LEU A 117 -0.66 -7.75 0.43
C LEU A 117 -1.01 -6.99 -0.85
N LEU A 118 -0.29 -5.92 -1.19
CA LEU A 118 -0.55 -5.15 -2.41
C LEU A 118 -0.25 -5.97 -3.69
N VAL A 119 0.85 -6.71 -3.72
CA VAL A 119 1.13 -7.71 -4.78
C VAL A 119 0.06 -8.79 -4.80
N GLY A 120 -0.37 -9.25 -3.62
CA GLY A 120 -1.49 -10.17 -3.46
C GLY A 120 -2.78 -9.66 -4.06
N GLY A 121 -3.10 -8.38 -3.88
CA GLY A 121 -4.25 -7.71 -4.47
C GLY A 121 -4.16 -7.60 -6.00
N TYR A 122 -2.96 -7.32 -6.53
CA TYR A 122 -2.69 -7.39 -7.97
C TYR A 122 -3.01 -8.78 -8.54
N LEU A 123 -2.49 -9.83 -7.92
CA LEU A 123 -2.72 -11.22 -8.32
C LEU A 123 -4.18 -11.65 -8.10
N LEU A 124 -4.83 -11.16 -7.05
CA LEU A 124 -6.23 -11.46 -6.76
C LEU A 124 -7.15 -10.92 -7.86
N ILE A 125 -6.91 -9.70 -8.33
CA ILE A 125 -7.74 -9.07 -9.39
C ILE A 125 -7.45 -9.69 -10.76
N LYS A 126 -6.20 -10.05 -11.06
CA LYS A 126 -5.84 -10.73 -12.31
C LYS A 126 -6.34 -12.18 -12.39
N GLN A 127 -6.75 -12.74 -11.26
CA GLN A 127 -7.23 -14.11 -11.10
C GLN A 127 -6.28 -15.25 -11.56
N PRO A 128 -4.93 -15.16 -11.56
CA PRO A 128 -4.13 -16.38 -11.50
C PRO A 128 -4.46 -17.20 -10.25
N ALA A 129 -4.21 -18.52 -10.32
CA ALA A 129 -4.40 -19.41 -9.18
C ALA A 129 -3.66 -18.92 -7.92
N THR A 130 -2.50 -18.27 -8.09
CA THR A 130 -1.70 -17.70 -6.99
C THR A 130 -2.42 -16.57 -6.24
N GLY A 131 -3.37 -15.88 -6.86
CA GLY A 131 -4.19 -14.86 -6.19
C GLY A 131 -4.98 -15.40 -5.00
N LEU A 132 -5.42 -16.66 -5.07
CA LEU A 132 -6.10 -17.32 -3.95
C LEU A 132 -5.17 -17.53 -2.75
N PHE A 133 -3.91 -17.92 -2.99
CA PHE A 133 -2.91 -18.06 -1.93
C PHE A 133 -2.71 -16.74 -1.18
N PHE A 134 -2.49 -15.64 -1.89
CA PHE A 134 -2.28 -14.33 -1.27
C PHE A 134 -3.53 -13.78 -0.59
N ALA A 135 -4.72 -14.10 -1.10
CA ALA A 135 -5.97 -13.76 -0.42
C ALA A 135 -6.08 -14.48 0.94
N LEU A 136 -5.82 -15.80 0.95
CA LEU A 136 -5.81 -16.60 2.18
C LEU A 136 -4.75 -16.10 3.16
N TRP A 137 -3.51 -15.95 2.70
CA TRP A 137 -2.40 -15.46 3.51
C TRP A 137 -2.72 -14.09 4.10
N GLY A 138 -3.25 -13.17 3.29
CA GLY A 138 -3.52 -11.81 3.73
C GLY A 138 -4.63 -11.71 4.77
N PHE A 139 -5.72 -12.46 4.63
CA PHE A 139 -6.77 -12.50 5.66
C PHE A 139 -6.28 -13.19 6.93
N LEU A 140 -5.47 -14.25 6.82
CA LEU A 140 -4.90 -14.92 8.00
C LEU A 140 -3.92 -13.98 8.75
N PHE A 141 -3.05 -13.29 8.02
CA PHE A 141 -2.11 -12.32 8.58
C PHE A 141 -2.84 -11.16 9.27
N CYS A 142 -3.78 -10.50 8.58
CA CYS A 142 -4.54 -9.40 9.17
C CYS A 142 -5.38 -9.87 10.38
N GLY A 143 -5.94 -11.08 10.33
CA GLY A 143 -6.67 -11.67 11.45
C GLY A 143 -5.78 -11.97 12.66
N LEU A 144 -4.57 -12.48 12.44
CA LEU A 144 -3.60 -12.73 13.52
C LEU A 144 -3.13 -11.43 14.16
N GLU A 145 -2.75 -10.44 13.34
CA GLU A 145 -2.33 -9.11 13.83
C GLU A 145 -3.39 -8.43 14.69
N ALA A 146 -4.65 -8.55 14.27
CA ALA A 146 -5.79 -8.08 15.03
C ALA A 146 -5.93 -8.78 16.39
N LEU A 147 -5.78 -10.12 16.42
CA LEU A 147 -5.84 -10.89 17.67
C LEU A 147 -4.67 -10.56 18.60
N ILE A 148 -3.46 -10.38 18.05
CA ILE A 148 -2.29 -9.95 18.82
C ILE A 148 -2.56 -8.57 19.45
N GLN A 149 -3.08 -7.60 18.69
CA GLN A 149 -3.42 -6.29 19.24
C GLN A 149 -4.41 -6.40 20.40
N VAL A 150 -5.53 -7.11 20.19
CA VAL A 150 -6.55 -7.27 21.23
C VAL A 150 -5.98 -7.99 22.45
N GLY A 151 -5.14 -9.00 22.25
CA GLY A 151 -4.45 -9.71 23.33
C GLY A 151 -3.54 -8.81 24.15
N VAL A 152 -2.71 -7.98 23.50
CA VAL A 152 -1.82 -7.01 24.19
C VAL A 152 -2.65 -6.02 24.99
N GLU A 153 -3.66 -5.41 24.38
CA GLU A 153 -4.49 -4.38 25.01
C GLU A 153 -5.26 -4.93 26.23
N LEU A 154 -5.80 -6.14 26.15
CA LEU A 154 -6.59 -6.73 27.23
C LEU A 154 -5.73 -7.30 28.37
N THR A 155 -4.51 -7.74 28.09
CA THR A 155 -3.65 -8.39 29.09
C THR A 155 -2.63 -7.46 29.73
N GLN A 156 -2.31 -6.32 29.11
CA GLN A 156 -1.24 -5.42 29.54
C GLN A 156 -1.76 -4.01 29.89
N LEU A 157 -2.97 -3.95 30.48
CA LEU A 157 -3.72 -2.72 30.79
C LEU A 157 -2.96 -1.65 31.61
N THR A 158 -1.88 -2.03 32.29
CA THR A 158 -1.11 -1.13 33.16
C THR A 158 0.27 -0.79 32.60
N ARG A 159 0.71 -1.47 31.54
CA ARG A 159 2.09 -1.39 31.02
C ARG A 159 2.17 -0.89 29.59
N TYR A 160 1.10 -1.04 28.82
CA TYR A 160 1.03 -0.57 27.45
C TYR A 160 0.43 0.86 27.45
N PRO A 161 1.06 1.86 26.80
CA PRO A 161 0.46 3.19 26.69
C PRO A 161 -0.76 3.13 25.77
N HIS A 162 -1.92 2.91 26.38
CA HIS A 162 -3.18 2.76 25.67
C HIS A 162 -3.51 4.03 24.91
N SER A 163 -3.41 3.97 23.59
CA SER A 163 -3.99 4.97 22.70
C SER A 163 -5.52 4.77 22.64
N TYR A 164 -6.20 5.09 23.74
CA TYR A 164 -7.64 5.35 23.82
C TYR A 164 -8.59 4.27 23.27
N PHE A 165 -8.36 2.98 23.55
CA PHE A 165 -9.16 1.85 23.03
C PHE A 165 -9.24 1.76 21.49
N LEU A 166 -8.64 2.70 20.75
CA LEU A 166 -8.73 2.78 19.30
C LEU A 166 -8.06 1.57 18.65
N GLY A 167 -6.91 1.13 19.18
CA GLY A 167 -6.23 -0.09 18.76
C GLY A 167 -7.12 -1.33 18.91
N VAL A 168 -7.87 -1.43 20.02
CA VAL A 168 -8.83 -2.53 20.26
C VAL A 168 -9.95 -2.51 19.24
N PHE A 169 -10.57 -1.34 19.00
CA PHE A 169 -11.68 -1.24 18.04
C PHE A 169 -11.24 -1.54 16.61
N ILE A 170 -10.09 -1.01 16.18
CA ILE A 170 -9.52 -1.32 14.87
C ILE A 170 -9.18 -2.81 14.79
N GLY A 171 -8.56 -3.39 15.82
CA GLY A 171 -8.26 -4.81 15.90
C GLY A 171 -9.50 -5.69 15.74
N ILE A 172 -10.55 -5.45 16.52
CA ILE A 172 -11.82 -6.18 16.41
C ILE A 172 -12.41 -6.04 15.00
N GLY A 173 -12.47 -4.82 14.46
CA GLY A 173 -12.97 -4.57 13.10
C GLY A 173 -12.19 -5.34 12.03
N GLN A 174 -10.86 -5.31 12.12
CA GLN A 174 -9.96 -6.02 11.20
C GLN A 174 -10.11 -7.55 11.31
N PHE A 175 -10.26 -8.10 12.52
CA PHE A 175 -10.51 -9.52 12.72
C PHE A 175 -11.83 -9.96 12.06
N LEU A 176 -12.93 -9.22 12.29
CA LEU A 176 -14.23 -9.50 11.69
C LEU A 176 -14.17 -9.43 10.16
N LEU A 177 -13.49 -8.42 9.63
CA LEU A 177 -13.31 -8.25 8.19
C LEU A 177 -12.49 -9.39 7.58
N SER A 178 -11.45 -9.85 8.26
CA SER A 178 -10.62 -11.00 7.87
C SER A 178 -11.42 -12.30 7.89
N ALA A 179 -12.21 -12.53 8.95
CA ALA A 179 -13.08 -13.68 9.07
C ALA A 179 -14.15 -13.70 7.95
N TRP A 180 -14.78 -12.57 7.64
CA TRP A 180 -15.72 -12.47 6.53
C TRP A 180 -15.06 -12.68 5.17
N GLY A 181 -13.83 -12.20 4.98
CA GLY A 181 -13.02 -12.47 3.79
C GLY A 181 -12.81 -13.97 3.58
N LEU A 182 -12.39 -14.68 4.63
CA LEU A 182 -12.19 -16.14 4.61
C LEU A 182 -13.49 -16.91 4.39
N LEU A 183 -14.58 -16.52 5.05
CA LEU A 183 -15.90 -17.14 4.85
C LEU A 183 -16.42 -16.92 3.42
N THR A 184 -16.19 -15.74 2.85
CA THR A 184 -16.57 -15.43 1.46
C THR A 184 -15.75 -16.26 0.47
N LEU A 185 -14.44 -16.42 0.73
CA LEU A 185 -13.58 -17.33 -0.02
C LEU A 185 -14.02 -18.78 0.11
N ALA A 186 -14.53 -19.21 1.26
CA ALA A 186 -14.97 -20.60 1.49
C ALA A 186 -16.27 -20.93 0.74
N LYS A 187 -17.21 -19.98 0.67
CA LYS A 187 -18.56 -20.19 0.12
C LYS A 187 -18.65 -20.08 -1.41
N SER A 188 -17.55 -19.81 -2.12
CA SER A 188 -17.43 -19.54 -3.57
C SER A 188 -18.61 -20.00 -4.42
N THR A 189 -19.67 -19.20 -4.46
CA THR A 189 -20.75 -19.40 -5.42
C THR A 189 -20.38 -18.54 -6.62
N PRO A 190 -20.16 -19.11 -7.80
CA PRO A 190 -19.81 -18.34 -8.99
C PRO A 190 -20.96 -17.35 -9.26
N THR A 191 -20.74 -16.11 -8.86
CA THR A 191 -21.68 -15.04 -9.13
C THR A 191 -21.17 -14.37 -10.39
N SER A 192 -21.93 -14.48 -11.47
CA SER A 192 -21.67 -13.68 -12.67
C SER A 192 -21.62 -12.22 -12.24
N ALA A 193 -20.46 -11.58 -12.39
CA ALA A 193 -20.30 -10.18 -12.08
C ALA A 193 -21.18 -9.40 -13.06
N VAL A 194 -22.33 -8.93 -12.61
CA VAL A 194 -23.14 -7.99 -13.39
C VAL A 194 -22.32 -6.71 -13.47
N ALA A 195 -21.84 -6.39 -14.68
CA ALA A 195 -21.16 -5.14 -14.94
C ALA A 195 -22.10 -4.00 -14.54
N GLN A 196 -21.72 -3.24 -13.51
CA GLN A 196 -22.48 -2.05 -13.12
C GLN A 196 -22.31 -1.03 -14.25
N PRO A 197 -23.41 -0.42 -14.74
CA PRO A 197 -23.33 0.59 -15.77
C PRO A 197 -22.46 1.76 -15.29
N ILE A 198 -21.64 2.30 -16.19
CA ILE A 198 -20.77 3.44 -15.89
C ILE A 198 -21.62 4.71 -15.94
N GLU A 199 -22.00 5.23 -14.78
CA GLU A 199 -22.66 6.53 -14.69
C GLU A 199 -21.60 7.64 -14.83
N SER A 200 -21.75 8.49 -15.85
CA SER A 200 -20.89 9.67 -16.02
C SER A 200 -21.23 10.72 -14.96
N MET A 201 -20.21 11.38 -14.40
CA MET A 201 -20.46 12.43 -13.41
C MET A 201 -20.98 13.71 -14.08
N THR A 202 -21.97 14.33 -13.45
CA THR A 202 -22.43 15.66 -13.84
C THR A 202 -21.35 16.71 -13.57
N THR A 203 -21.35 17.81 -14.34
CA THR A 203 -20.40 18.93 -14.16
C THR A 203 -20.42 19.48 -12.72
N ARG A 204 -21.59 19.53 -12.09
CA ARG A 204 -21.72 19.95 -10.68
C ARG A 204 -20.96 19.00 -9.74
N ARG A 205 -21.13 17.68 -9.88
CA ARG A 205 -20.40 16.69 -9.08
C ARG A 205 -18.88 16.81 -9.30
N ILE A 206 -18.44 16.97 -10.55
CA ILE A 206 -17.02 17.16 -10.88
C ILE A 206 -16.45 18.40 -10.18
N ASN A 207 -17.17 19.52 -10.20
CA ASN A 207 -16.72 20.75 -9.55
C ASN A 207 -16.68 20.63 -8.02
N LEU A 208 -17.68 19.99 -7.41
CA LEU A 208 -17.67 19.74 -5.96
C LEU A 208 -16.49 18.87 -5.54
N TRP A 209 -16.24 17.76 -6.25
CA TRP A 209 -15.06 16.92 -6.01
C TRP A 209 -13.74 17.66 -6.23
N SER A 210 -13.68 18.53 -7.23
CA SER A 210 -12.48 19.35 -7.47
C SER A 210 -12.22 20.32 -6.34
N GLY A 211 -13.26 20.98 -5.82
CA GLY A 211 -13.16 21.83 -4.63
C GLY A 211 -12.64 21.03 -3.44
N LEU A 212 -13.19 19.84 -3.20
CA LEU A 212 -12.72 18.96 -2.13
C LEU A 212 -11.26 18.54 -2.31
N PHE A 213 -10.82 18.18 -3.52
CA PHE A 213 -9.42 17.80 -3.78
C PHE A 213 -8.45 18.98 -3.63
N VAL A 214 -8.87 20.19 -4.01
CA VAL A 214 -8.08 21.41 -3.76
C VAL A 214 -7.96 21.70 -2.27
N SER A 215 -9.07 21.61 -1.51
CA SER A 215 -9.03 21.76 -0.05
C SER A 215 -8.15 20.70 0.61
N PHE A 216 -8.27 19.45 0.19
CA PHE A 216 -7.42 18.36 0.65
C PHE A 216 -5.93 18.63 0.35
N GLY A 217 -5.62 19.05 -0.88
CA GLY A 217 -4.27 19.44 -1.27
C GLY A 217 -3.73 20.62 -0.47
N ALA A 218 -4.56 21.62 -0.16
CA ALA A 218 -4.16 22.76 0.66
C ALA A 218 -3.85 22.36 2.11
N VAL A 219 -4.69 21.53 2.74
CA VAL A 219 -4.42 21.02 4.09
C VAL A 219 -3.11 20.22 4.09
N TYR A 220 -2.92 19.34 3.11
CA TYR A 220 -1.70 18.54 3.02
C TYR A 220 -0.46 19.41 2.76
N ALA A 221 -0.58 20.44 1.91
CA ALA A 221 0.49 21.39 1.62
C ALA A 221 0.93 22.13 2.88
N ILE A 222 -0.02 22.60 3.71
CA ILE A 222 0.29 23.33 4.94
C ILE A 222 0.99 22.39 5.93
N THR A 223 0.45 21.20 6.15
CA THR A 223 1.07 20.21 7.05
C THR A 223 2.50 19.89 6.62
N LEU A 224 2.70 19.60 5.33
CA LEU A 224 4.00 19.24 4.80
C LEU A 224 4.97 20.44 4.77
N TYR A 225 4.48 21.66 4.53
CA TYR A 225 5.30 22.86 4.59
C TYR A 225 5.85 23.09 5.99
N ILE A 226 5.03 22.91 7.01
CA ILE A 226 5.44 23.04 8.42
C ILE A 226 6.52 22.01 8.75
N GLN A 227 6.34 20.75 8.32
CA GLN A 227 7.23 19.65 8.68
C GLN A 227 8.52 19.59 7.84
N ALA A 228 8.42 19.83 6.54
CA ALA A 228 9.43 19.44 5.55
C ALA A 228 9.91 20.60 4.67
N GLY A 229 9.31 21.79 4.81
CA GLY A 229 9.67 22.97 4.05
C GLY A 229 9.18 22.96 2.59
N PRO A 230 9.61 23.94 1.78
CA PRO A 230 9.03 24.19 0.46
C PRO A 230 9.41 23.15 -0.60
N LEU A 231 10.55 22.47 -0.47
CA LEU A 231 11.06 21.56 -1.50
C LEU A 231 10.15 20.33 -1.67
N PRO A 232 9.84 19.53 -0.61
CA PRO A 232 8.88 18.43 -0.72
C PRO A 232 7.47 18.89 -1.11
N VAL A 233 7.04 20.07 -0.62
CA VAL A 233 5.74 20.66 -0.98
C VAL A 233 5.63 20.91 -2.48
N GLY A 234 6.67 21.47 -3.11
CA GLY A 234 6.68 21.72 -4.54
C GLY A 234 6.47 20.45 -5.36
N VAL A 235 7.16 19.37 -5.00
CA VAL A 235 7.08 18.08 -5.69
C VAL A 235 5.69 17.43 -5.49
N ILE A 236 5.24 17.33 -4.24
CA ILE A 236 4.00 16.64 -3.87
C ILE A 236 2.77 17.42 -4.36
N ILE A 237 2.70 18.72 -4.10
CA ILE A 237 1.54 19.55 -4.49
C ILE A 237 1.52 19.77 -6.00
N GLY A 238 2.68 19.93 -6.64
CA GLY A 238 2.78 19.96 -8.09
C GLY A 238 2.19 18.67 -8.72
N SER A 239 2.50 17.52 -8.13
CA SER A 239 1.94 16.24 -8.54
C SER A 239 0.43 16.13 -8.29
N MET A 240 -0.07 16.64 -7.17
CA MET A 240 -1.53 16.68 -6.90
C MET A 240 -2.26 17.56 -7.90
N MET A 241 -1.70 18.70 -8.29
CA MET A 241 -2.29 19.59 -9.30
C MET A 241 -2.27 18.93 -10.69
N GLY A 242 -1.16 18.30 -11.08
CA GLY A 242 -1.12 17.49 -12.29
C GLY A 242 -2.14 16.36 -12.26
N GLY A 243 -2.31 15.70 -11.12
CA GLY A 243 -3.30 14.67 -10.90
C GLY A 243 -4.74 15.17 -11.04
N LEU A 244 -5.05 16.33 -10.47
CA LEU A 244 -6.36 16.99 -10.59
C LEU A 244 -6.69 17.31 -12.06
N ILE A 245 -5.71 17.83 -12.80
CA ILE A 245 -5.85 18.13 -14.23
C ILE A 245 -6.09 16.84 -15.02
N GLY A 246 -5.30 15.80 -14.77
CA GLY A 246 -5.42 14.49 -15.40
C GLY A 246 -6.80 13.87 -15.17
N TRP A 247 -7.25 13.82 -13.92
CA TRP A 247 -8.57 13.32 -13.55
C TRP A 247 -9.70 14.12 -14.21
N ARG A 248 -9.70 15.45 -14.10
CA ARG A 248 -10.74 16.30 -14.71
C ARG A 248 -10.83 16.10 -16.23
N LYS A 249 -9.70 15.98 -16.92
CA LYS A 249 -9.66 15.81 -18.39
C LYS A 249 -10.01 14.40 -18.86
N THR A 250 -9.99 13.40 -17.97
CA THR A 250 -10.18 11.98 -18.33
C THR A 250 -11.23 11.29 -17.46
N THR A 251 -10.81 10.74 -16.33
CA THR A 251 -11.57 9.79 -15.51
C THR A 251 -12.68 10.43 -14.68
N ALA A 252 -12.78 11.76 -14.67
CA ALA A 252 -13.95 12.47 -14.16
C ALA A 252 -15.20 12.27 -15.02
N HIS A 253 -15.03 12.10 -16.34
CA HIS A 253 -16.15 11.92 -17.27
C HIS A 253 -16.41 10.44 -17.55
N ASN A 254 -15.35 9.63 -17.59
CA ASN A 254 -15.41 8.20 -17.84
C ASN A 254 -14.50 7.48 -16.84
N SER A 255 -15.06 6.99 -15.74
CA SER A 255 -14.30 6.31 -14.68
C SER A 255 -13.48 5.17 -15.26
N ALA A 256 -12.22 5.05 -14.81
CA ALA A 256 -11.34 3.97 -15.24
C ALA A 256 -11.96 2.59 -14.98
N ASP A 257 -11.69 1.63 -15.86
CA ASP A 257 -12.04 0.24 -15.63
C ASP A 257 -11.17 -0.36 -14.51
N PRO A 258 -11.73 -0.64 -13.32
CA PRO A 258 -10.95 -1.12 -12.19
C PRO A 258 -10.32 -2.48 -12.46
N HIS A 259 -10.87 -3.33 -13.34
CA HIS A 259 -10.28 -4.63 -13.64
C HIS A 259 -8.96 -4.51 -14.42
N LYS A 260 -8.76 -3.41 -15.14
CA LYS A 260 -7.52 -3.15 -15.89
C LYS A 260 -6.55 -2.29 -15.09
N VAL A 261 -7.05 -1.21 -14.48
CA VAL A 261 -6.21 -0.18 -13.85
C VAL A 261 -5.87 -0.50 -12.40
N ALA A 262 -6.79 -1.07 -11.61
CA ALA A 262 -6.51 -1.36 -10.20
C ALA A 262 -5.34 -2.32 -9.99
N PRO A 263 -5.12 -3.38 -10.80
CA PRO A 263 -3.91 -4.18 -10.70
C PRO A 263 -2.63 -3.34 -10.83
N LEU A 264 -2.53 -2.52 -11.88
CA LEU A 264 -1.35 -1.67 -12.08
C LEU A 264 -1.17 -0.69 -10.93
N TYR A 265 -2.26 -0.14 -10.40
CA TYR A 265 -2.22 0.74 -9.25
C TYR A 265 -1.72 0.04 -7.97
N LEU A 266 -2.17 -1.18 -7.68
CA LEU A 266 -1.70 -1.92 -6.51
C LEU A 266 -0.23 -2.33 -6.65
N LEU A 267 0.21 -2.69 -7.86
CA LEU A 267 1.62 -2.97 -8.13
C LEU A 267 2.47 -1.70 -7.97
N LEU A 268 1.98 -0.54 -8.44
CA LEU A 268 2.61 0.76 -8.21
C LEU A 268 2.77 1.00 -6.71
N LEU A 269 1.71 0.85 -5.92
CA LEU A 269 1.78 1.06 -4.48
C LEU A 269 2.73 0.08 -3.77
N ALA A 270 2.78 -1.19 -4.21
CA ALA A 270 3.71 -2.15 -3.62
C ALA A 270 5.17 -1.75 -3.84
N LEU A 271 5.53 -1.36 -5.07
CA LEU A 271 6.89 -0.93 -5.40
C LEU A 271 7.22 0.41 -4.75
N PHE A 272 6.26 1.33 -4.71
CA PHE A 272 6.45 2.61 -4.06
C PHE A 272 6.61 2.48 -2.55
N TYR A 273 5.87 1.59 -1.90
CA TYR A 273 6.03 1.40 -0.46
C TYR A 273 7.34 0.68 -0.12
N GLY A 274 7.82 -0.20 -1.00
CA GLY A 274 9.19 -0.71 -0.93
C GLY A 274 10.26 0.38 -1.04
N HIS A 275 10.04 1.36 -1.93
CA HIS A 275 10.88 2.55 -2.04
C HIS A 275 10.87 3.39 -0.74
N VAL A 276 9.70 3.65 -0.16
CA VAL A 276 9.59 4.30 1.17
C VAL A 276 10.32 3.49 2.26
N GLY A 277 10.34 2.16 2.15
CA GLY A 277 11.17 1.28 2.99
C GLY A 277 12.67 1.61 2.92
N GLU A 278 13.20 1.82 1.71
CA GLU A 278 14.60 2.27 1.52
C GLU A 278 14.82 3.67 2.11
N GLU A 279 13.87 4.59 1.90
CA GLU A 279 13.95 5.95 2.43
C GLU A 279 14.04 6.00 3.95
N VAL A 280 13.27 5.14 4.65
CA VAL A 280 13.36 4.99 6.11
C VAL A 280 14.73 4.46 6.53
N LEU A 281 15.27 3.46 5.83
CA LEU A 281 16.60 2.90 6.12
C LEU A 281 17.74 3.89 5.92
N THR A 282 17.58 4.79 4.95
CA THR A 282 18.64 5.70 4.50
C THR A 282 18.39 7.14 4.95
N HIS A 283 17.39 7.36 5.83
CA HIS A 283 17.03 8.66 6.40
C HIS A 283 16.84 9.75 5.34
N PHE A 284 15.92 9.52 4.40
CA PHE A 284 15.56 10.48 3.34
C PHE A 284 15.28 11.88 3.89
N ASN A 285 14.48 11.98 4.96
CA ASN A 285 14.13 13.23 5.63
C ASN A 285 15.36 14.03 6.04
N ARG A 286 16.41 13.38 6.57
CA ARG A 286 17.66 14.04 6.96
C ARG A 286 18.45 14.51 5.74
N SER A 287 18.43 13.72 4.66
CA SER A 287 19.06 14.08 3.39
C SER A 287 18.39 15.30 2.75
N ILE A 288 17.05 15.39 2.81
CA ILE A 288 16.29 16.57 2.38
C ILE A 288 16.56 17.76 3.29
N ALA A 289 16.59 17.56 4.61
CA ALA A 289 16.88 18.62 5.56
C ALA A 289 18.27 19.24 5.33
N ALA A 290 19.27 18.43 4.95
CA ALA A 290 20.61 18.90 4.62
C ALA A 290 20.63 19.89 3.45
N ILE A 291 19.91 19.59 2.36
CA ILE A 291 19.91 20.41 1.13
C ILE A 291 18.88 21.54 1.12
N SER A 292 17.83 21.44 1.94
CA SER A 292 16.77 22.45 2.05
C SER A 292 16.98 23.42 3.22
N HIS A 293 17.88 23.07 4.15
CA HIS A 293 18.08 23.77 5.42
C HIS A 293 16.82 23.87 6.29
N HIS A 294 15.81 23.03 6.02
CA HIS A 294 14.59 22.92 6.84
C HIS A 294 14.64 21.61 7.62
N PRO A 295 14.67 21.64 8.97
CA PRO A 295 14.65 20.42 9.77
C PRO A 295 13.38 19.61 9.49
N TRP A 296 13.55 18.30 9.28
CA TRP A 296 12.44 17.37 9.17
C TRP A 296 12.74 16.13 10.01
N SER A 297 12.06 16.00 11.14
CA SER A 297 12.35 14.93 12.10
C SER A 297 11.96 13.55 11.56
N ASP A 298 12.64 12.50 12.03
CA ASP A 298 12.26 11.13 11.71
C ASP A 298 10.81 10.88 12.11
N ALA A 299 10.38 11.31 13.30
CA ALA A 299 9.03 11.08 13.78
C ALA A 299 7.92 11.69 12.89
N GLU A 300 8.14 12.91 12.38
CA GLU A 300 7.20 13.55 11.46
C GLU A 300 7.15 12.85 10.10
N PHE A 301 8.31 12.49 9.56
CA PHE A 301 8.42 11.74 8.30
C PHE A 301 7.74 10.37 8.43
N GLU A 302 8.05 9.65 9.49
CA GLU A 302 7.50 8.33 9.78
C GLU A 302 5.97 8.38 9.91
N TYR A 303 5.45 9.28 10.76
CA TYR A 303 4.02 9.40 10.95
C TYR A 303 3.29 9.76 9.65
N LEU A 304 3.73 10.80 8.95
CA LEU A 304 3.01 11.32 7.79
C LEU A 304 3.25 10.50 6.52
N ILE A 305 4.51 10.30 6.15
CA ILE A 305 4.90 9.69 4.86
C ILE A 305 4.84 8.16 4.94
N THR A 306 5.28 7.56 6.05
CA THR A 306 5.40 6.10 6.11
C THR A 306 4.13 5.41 6.59
N LEU A 307 3.20 6.11 7.26
CA LEU A 307 1.98 5.52 7.81
C LEU A 307 0.70 6.16 7.25
N ILE A 308 0.49 7.46 7.47
CA ILE A 308 -0.76 8.14 7.06
C ILE A 308 -0.91 8.20 5.54
N GLY A 309 0.16 8.55 4.80
CA GLY A 309 0.16 8.59 3.33
C GLY A 309 -0.31 7.26 2.70
N PRO A 310 0.37 6.14 2.99
CA PRO A 310 -0.01 4.81 2.52
C PRO A 310 -1.45 4.43 2.86
N LEU A 311 -1.96 4.80 4.04
CA LEU A 311 -3.35 4.55 4.41
C LEU A 311 -4.31 5.21 3.39
N VAL A 312 -4.04 6.46 3.02
CA VAL A 312 -4.82 7.22 2.03
C VAL A 312 -4.68 6.60 0.62
N TRP A 313 -3.46 6.24 0.22
CA TRP A 313 -3.20 5.68 -1.11
C TRP A 313 -3.82 4.29 -1.28
N VAL A 314 -3.73 3.43 -0.28
CA VAL A 314 -4.35 2.10 -0.34
C VAL A 314 -5.88 2.21 -0.27
N PHE A 315 -6.42 3.14 0.52
CA PHE A 315 -7.86 3.42 0.52
C PHE A 315 -8.35 3.90 -0.87
N ALA A 316 -7.52 4.65 -1.59
CA ALA A 316 -7.82 4.99 -2.99
C ALA A 316 -7.90 3.76 -3.89
N GLY A 317 -7.19 2.66 -3.61
CA GLY A 317 -7.33 1.39 -4.32
C GLY A 317 -8.74 0.79 -4.16
N TYR A 318 -9.28 0.79 -2.94
CA TYR A 318 -10.68 0.41 -2.68
C TYR A 318 -11.66 1.36 -3.38
N SER A 319 -11.44 2.66 -3.26
CA SER A 319 -12.25 3.71 -3.89
C SER A 319 -12.27 3.56 -5.42
N LEU A 320 -11.13 3.25 -6.02
CA LEU A 320 -10.94 2.99 -7.45
C LEU A 320 -11.69 1.73 -7.88
N TRP A 321 -11.60 0.64 -7.10
CA TRP A 321 -12.40 -0.57 -7.34
C TRP A 321 -13.91 -0.29 -7.36
N LYS A 322 -14.35 0.65 -6.52
CA LYS A 322 -15.73 1.16 -6.47
C LYS A 322 -16.04 2.27 -7.49
N ARG A 323 -15.11 2.54 -8.41
CA ARG A 323 -15.20 3.58 -9.46
C ARG A 323 -15.49 4.99 -8.92
N GLN A 324 -15.11 5.27 -7.68
CA GLN A 324 -15.36 6.56 -7.04
C GLN A 324 -14.35 7.62 -7.52
N ALA A 325 -14.76 8.90 -7.45
CA ALA A 325 -13.94 10.03 -7.87
C ALA A 325 -12.62 10.10 -7.10
N PHE A 326 -12.66 9.89 -5.78
CA PHE A 326 -11.48 9.93 -4.92
C PHE A 326 -10.39 8.95 -5.37
N GLY A 327 -10.73 7.69 -5.62
CA GLY A 327 -9.76 6.70 -6.12
C GLY A 327 -9.17 7.05 -7.48
N ASN A 328 -9.97 7.61 -8.38
CA ASN A 328 -9.48 8.07 -9.69
C ASN A 328 -8.58 9.30 -9.59
N PHE A 329 -8.84 10.23 -8.67
CA PHE A 329 -7.98 11.37 -8.42
C PHE A 329 -6.63 10.95 -7.83
N ILE A 330 -6.63 10.14 -6.78
CA ILE A 330 -5.39 9.67 -6.15
C ILE A 330 -4.59 8.81 -7.12
N LEU A 331 -5.23 7.97 -7.95
CA LEU A 331 -4.56 7.27 -9.05
C LEU A 331 -3.79 8.24 -9.96
N TRP A 332 -4.42 9.33 -10.39
CA TRP A 332 -3.76 10.35 -11.21
C TRP A 332 -2.65 11.10 -10.49
N PHE A 333 -2.87 11.45 -9.22
CA PHE A 333 -1.83 12.02 -8.36
C PHE A 333 -0.61 11.10 -8.29
N MET A 334 -0.81 9.80 -8.03
CA MET A 334 0.27 8.82 -7.99
C MET A 334 0.95 8.68 -9.36
N ILE A 335 0.21 8.61 -10.47
CA ILE A 335 0.81 8.53 -11.81
C ILE A 335 1.73 9.73 -12.06
N VAL A 336 1.26 10.95 -11.76
CA VAL A 336 2.08 12.16 -11.97
C VAL A 336 3.24 12.20 -10.99
N GLY A 337 3.01 11.88 -9.72
CA GLY A 337 4.06 11.83 -8.69
C GLY A 337 5.16 10.84 -9.06
N MET A 338 4.80 9.64 -9.52
CA MET A 338 5.79 8.65 -9.95
C MET A 338 6.55 9.10 -11.20
N ILE A 339 5.87 9.69 -12.20
CA ILE A 339 6.53 10.02 -13.48
C ILE A 339 7.36 11.31 -13.39
N VAL A 340 6.94 12.28 -12.57
CA VAL A 340 7.54 13.62 -12.50
C VAL A 340 8.32 13.83 -11.20
N GLY A 341 7.78 13.35 -10.07
CA GLY A 341 8.38 13.52 -8.75
C GLY A 341 9.55 12.57 -8.50
N GLU A 342 9.40 11.27 -8.74
CA GLU A 342 10.46 10.28 -8.45
C GLU A 342 11.79 10.53 -9.17
N PRO A 343 11.83 11.04 -10.43
CA PRO A 343 13.09 11.44 -11.05
C PRO A 343 13.90 12.47 -10.26
N THR A 344 13.30 13.18 -9.29
CA THR A 344 14.03 14.11 -8.41
C THR A 344 15.08 13.40 -7.55
N HIS A 345 14.87 12.12 -7.17
CA HIS A 345 15.85 11.31 -6.43
C HIS A 345 17.11 11.01 -7.23
N LEU A 346 17.01 11.03 -8.55
CA LEU A 346 18.13 10.80 -9.47
C LEU A 346 18.70 12.12 -10.01
N LEU A 347 17.86 13.09 -10.34
CA LEU A 347 18.29 14.26 -11.10
C LEU A 347 18.41 15.52 -10.25
N VAL A 348 17.45 15.77 -9.35
CA VAL A 348 17.36 17.06 -8.65
C VAL A 348 18.16 17.01 -7.36
N PHE A 349 17.84 16.09 -6.45
CA PHE A 349 18.45 16.07 -5.12
C PHE A 349 19.96 15.80 -5.14
N PRO A 350 20.47 14.81 -5.89
CA PRO A 350 21.92 14.59 -5.98
C PRO A 350 22.67 15.78 -6.61
N VAL A 351 22.08 16.44 -7.60
CA VAL A 351 22.70 17.61 -8.26
C VAL A 351 22.70 18.83 -7.34
N VAL A 352 21.59 19.08 -6.63
CA VAL A 352 21.51 20.15 -5.63
C VAL A 352 22.58 19.93 -4.56
N ARG A 353 22.70 18.71 -4.06
CA ARG A 353 23.74 18.33 -3.10
C ARG A 353 25.14 18.55 -3.64
N MET A 354 25.42 18.08 -4.86
CA MET A 354 26.72 18.27 -5.53
C MET A 354 27.11 19.75 -5.61
N VAL A 355 26.16 20.62 -5.98
CA VAL A 355 26.40 22.06 -6.12
C VAL A 355 26.56 22.75 -4.76
N GLN A 356 25.69 22.46 -3.79
CA GLN A 356 25.69 23.12 -2.49
C GLN A 356 26.86 22.66 -1.59
N GLU A 357 27.16 21.37 -1.59
CA GLU A 357 28.18 20.78 -0.71
C GLU A 357 29.56 20.66 -1.41
N GLY A 358 29.64 20.89 -2.72
CA GLY A 358 30.88 20.73 -3.49
C GLY A 358 31.38 19.28 -3.59
N VAL A 359 30.50 18.31 -3.38
CA VAL A 359 30.79 16.86 -3.42
C VAL A 359 30.50 16.28 -4.80
N PRO A 360 31.14 15.18 -5.23
CA PRO A 360 30.76 14.50 -6.46
C PRO A 360 29.30 14.04 -6.46
N TYR A 361 28.73 13.84 -7.65
CA TYR A 361 27.43 13.18 -7.80
C TYR A 361 27.49 11.79 -7.14
N THR A 362 26.69 11.60 -6.09
CA THR A 362 26.69 10.41 -5.24
C THR A 362 25.26 9.93 -5.01
N TYR A 363 25.15 8.72 -4.47
CA TYR A 363 23.86 8.14 -4.11
C TYR A 363 23.06 9.08 -3.18
N PHE A 364 21.78 9.24 -3.50
CA PHE A 364 20.80 9.90 -2.66
C PHE A 364 19.74 8.87 -2.22
N SER A 365 19.21 9.04 -1.02
CA SER A 365 18.19 8.14 -0.46
C SER A 365 17.05 7.90 -1.45
N GLY A 366 16.75 6.63 -1.75
CA GLY A 366 15.69 6.24 -2.68
C GLY A 366 16.05 6.25 -4.18
N MET A 367 17.27 6.67 -4.55
CA MET A 367 17.66 6.96 -5.95
C MET A 367 17.36 5.82 -6.94
N TYR A 368 17.59 4.57 -6.55
CA TYR A 368 17.39 3.44 -7.46
C TYR A 368 15.98 2.85 -7.37
N THR A 369 15.42 2.72 -6.17
CA THR A 369 14.09 2.11 -6.01
C THR A 369 12.97 3.03 -6.50
N ALA A 370 13.19 4.34 -6.55
CA ALA A 370 12.29 5.34 -7.14
C ALA A 370 11.89 5.01 -8.59
N LEU A 371 12.76 4.29 -9.33
CA LEU A 371 12.50 3.89 -10.71
C LEU A 371 11.47 2.76 -10.83
N PHE A 372 11.31 1.92 -9.80
CA PHE A 372 10.42 0.77 -9.86
C PHE A 372 8.93 1.14 -9.96
N PRO A 373 8.37 2.03 -9.12
CA PRO A 373 6.95 2.40 -9.23
C PRO A 373 6.63 3.21 -10.50
N MET A 374 7.63 3.80 -11.17
CA MET A 374 7.43 4.46 -12.46
C MET A 374 6.89 3.52 -13.54
N ILE A 375 7.33 2.25 -13.54
CA ILE A 375 6.95 1.27 -14.56
C ILE A 375 5.42 1.06 -14.58
N PRO A 376 4.76 0.62 -13.49
CA PRO A 376 3.32 0.49 -13.48
C PRO A 376 2.58 1.85 -13.63
N ALA A 377 3.17 2.98 -13.23
CA ALA A 377 2.60 4.31 -13.45
C ALA A 377 2.48 4.65 -14.95
N ILE A 378 3.56 4.45 -15.72
CA ILE A 378 3.58 4.68 -17.18
C ILE A 378 2.58 3.75 -17.89
N LEU A 379 2.53 2.48 -17.48
CA LEU A 379 1.56 1.52 -18.02
C LEU A 379 0.11 1.94 -17.72
N ALA A 380 -0.17 2.38 -16.49
CA ALA A 380 -1.49 2.87 -16.12
C ALA A 380 -1.88 4.12 -16.89
N LEU A 381 -0.96 5.06 -17.09
CA LEU A 381 -1.16 6.26 -17.90
C LEU A 381 -1.52 5.90 -19.35
N GLY A 382 -0.73 5.05 -19.99
CA GLY A 382 -0.96 4.61 -21.36
C GLY A 382 -2.33 3.94 -21.53
N LEU A 383 -2.72 3.11 -20.55
CA LEU A 383 -4.01 2.44 -20.52
C LEU A 383 -5.18 3.44 -20.42
N ILE A 384 -5.13 4.38 -19.46
CA ILE A 384 -6.18 5.39 -19.26
C ILE A 384 -6.34 6.28 -20.49
N LEU A 385 -5.22 6.73 -21.08
CA LEU A 385 -5.24 7.58 -22.27
C LEU A 385 -5.80 6.83 -23.49
N ASN A 386 -5.49 5.55 -23.65
CA ASN A 386 -6.04 4.73 -24.73
C ASN A 386 -7.56 4.53 -24.57
N ASP A 387 -8.02 4.17 -23.36
CA ASP A 387 -9.45 3.99 -23.08
C ASP A 387 -10.22 5.31 -23.28
N HIS A 388 -9.64 6.45 -22.89
CA HIS A 388 -10.23 7.76 -23.13
C HIS A 388 -10.34 8.12 -24.62
N LYS A 389 -9.31 7.81 -25.43
CA LYS A 389 -9.33 8.04 -26.89
C LYS A 389 -10.41 7.20 -27.57
N LYS A 390 -10.52 5.91 -27.23
CA LYS A 390 -11.54 5.01 -27.78
C LYS A 390 -12.95 5.50 -27.49
N THR A 391 -13.20 5.97 -26.26
CA THR A 391 -14.51 6.50 -25.86
C THR A 391 -14.89 7.75 -26.66
N LYS A 392 -13.92 8.60 -27.02
CA LYS A 392 -14.17 9.79 -27.87
C LYS A 392 -14.47 9.42 -29.33
N GLN A 393 -13.89 8.35 -29.85
CA GLN A 393 -14.09 7.92 -31.24
C GLN A 393 -15.44 7.21 -31.46
N HIS A 394 -15.98 6.55 -30.44
CA HIS A 394 -17.23 5.79 -30.53
C HIS A 394 -18.23 6.18 -29.43
N PRO A 395 -18.79 7.41 -29.45
CA PRO A 395 -19.73 7.85 -28.43
C PRO A 395 -21.07 7.08 -28.44
N THR A 396 -21.43 6.45 -29.56
CA THR A 396 -22.75 5.81 -29.78
C THR A 396 -22.84 4.35 -29.35
N SER A 397 -21.74 3.64 -29.07
CA SER A 397 -21.77 2.23 -28.65
C SER A 397 -21.94 2.03 -27.14
N ALA A 398 -22.10 3.10 -26.37
CA ALA A 398 -22.26 3.06 -24.90
C ALA A 398 -23.73 3.07 -24.44
N LEU A 399 -24.69 3.13 -25.38
CA LEU A 399 -26.14 3.18 -25.11
C LEU A 399 -26.87 1.89 -25.53
N SER A 400 -26.14 0.87 -25.99
CA SER A 400 -26.63 -0.50 -26.28
C SER A 400 -25.97 -1.48 -25.33
#